data_AF-A0A3M1DK83-F1
#
_entry.id   AF-A0A3M1DK83-F1
#
_cell.length_a   1.000
_cell.length_b   1.000
_cell.length_c   1.000
_cell.angle_alpha   90.00
_cell.angle_beta   90.00
_cell.angle_gamma   90.00
#
_symmetry.space_group_name_H-M   'P 1'
#
loop_
_entity.id
_entity.type
_entity.pdbx_description
1 polymer ?
#
loop_
_entity_poly.entity_id
_entity_poly.type
_entity_poly.pdbx_seq_one_letter_code
_entity_poly.pdbx_strand_id
1 'polypeptide(L)'
;MSLLQPPPGPGLYVHLPWCVRKCPYCDFNSHPLSGAPPEQAYVEALLADLELEAPLLGGRPIATIFIGGGTPSLFSEGAIGRLLEG
;
A
#
# COMPACT_ATOMS: atom_id res chain seq x y z
N MET A 1 -4.64 19.74 -30.00
CA MET A 1 -4.21 19.05 -28.76
C MET A 1 -5.45 18.88 -27.91
N SER A 2 -6.05 17.69 -27.93
CA SER A 2 -7.37 17.44 -27.35
C SER A 2 -7.29 17.33 -25.83
N LEU A 3 -8.11 18.11 -25.11
CA LEU A 3 -8.26 18.09 -23.64
C LEU A 3 -9.12 16.90 -23.15
N LEU A 4 -9.30 15.86 -23.96
CA LEU A 4 -10.25 14.78 -23.72
C LEU A 4 -9.58 13.39 -23.69
N GLN A 5 -8.37 13.31 -23.12
CA GLN A 5 -7.86 12.00 -22.70
C GLN A 5 -8.64 11.60 -21.44
N PRO A 6 -9.27 10.41 -21.38
CA PRO A 6 -9.83 9.92 -20.12
C PRO A 6 -8.73 9.92 -19.05
N PRO A 7 -9.07 10.20 -17.79
CA PRO A 7 -8.09 10.16 -16.72
C PRO A 7 -7.43 8.77 -16.72
N PRO A 8 -6.13 8.68 -16.38
CA PRO A 8 -5.49 7.39 -16.23
C PRO A 8 -6.31 6.49 -15.28
N GLY A 9 -6.12 5.18 -15.39
CA GLY A 9 -6.78 4.20 -14.53
C GLY A 9 -6.67 4.55 -13.03
N PRO A 10 -7.50 3.94 -12.17
CA PRO A 10 -7.53 4.26 -10.75
C PRO A 10 -6.14 4.16 -10.09
N GLY A 11 -5.91 5.00 -9.08
CA GLY A 11 -4.74 4.87 -8.21
C GLY A 11 -5.01 3.91 -7.06
N LEU A 12 -4.00 3.13 -6.67
CA LEU A 12 -4.01 2.26 -5.50
C LEU A 12 -3.13 2.87 -4.41
N TYR A 13 -3.68 3.06 -3.21
CA TYR A 13 -2.90 3.43 -2.04
C TYR A 13 -2.76 2.22 -1.11
N VAL A 14 -1.51 1.84 -0.82
CA VAL A 14 -1.20 0.77 0.14
C VAL A 14 -0.65 1.39 1.40
N HIS A 15 -1.31 1.10 2.52
CA HIS A 15 -0.95 1.62 3.82
C HIS A 15 -0.08 0.61 4.59
N LEU A 16 1.13 1.00 4.99
CA LEU A 16 2.02 0.23 5.86
C LEU A 16 2.18 0.98 7.19
N PRO A 17 1.46 0.59 8.27
CA PRO A 17 1.27 1.44 9.44
C PRO A 17 2.42 1.46 10.45
N TRP A 18 3.60 0.88 10.17
CA TRP A 18 4.65 0.78 11.19
C TRP A 18 5.73 1.85 11.07
N CYS A 19 6.19 2.36 12.21
CA CYS A 19 7.35 3.23 12.33
C CYS A 19 8.31 2.66 13.38
N VAL A 20 9.62 2.96 13.27
CA VAL A 20 10.59 2.65 14.35
C VAL A 20 10.24 3.35 15.66
N ARG A 21 9.61 4.53 15.55
CA ARG A 21 9.06 5.30 16.67
C ARG A 21 7.92 6.18 16.17
N LYS A 22 6.93 6.45 17.02
CA LYS A 22 5.91 7.46 16.72
C LYS A 22 6.48 8.85 17.01
N CYS A 23 6.52 9.72 16.00
CA CYS A 23 6.93 11.11 16.20
C CYS A 23 5.82 11.88 16.93
N PRO A 24 6.15 12.82 17.85
CA PRO A 24 5.15 13.57 18.61
C PRO A 24 4.19 14.42 17.76
N TYR A 25 4.60 14.76 16.53
CA TYR A 25 3.82 15.55 15.58
C TYR A 25 3.05 14.71 14.55
N CYS A 26 3.24 13.38 14.54
CA CYS A 26 2.71 12.52 13.49
C CYS A 26 1.23 12.19 13.74
N ASP A 27 0.34 12.67 12.87
CA ASP A 27 -1.10 12.36 12.92
C ASP A 27 -1.50 11.15 12.06
N PHE A 28 -0.61 10.66 11.19
CA PHE A 28 -0.88 9.50 10.35
C PHE A 28 -1.33 8.32 11.21
N ASN A 29 -2.22 7.49 10.70
CA ASN A 29 -2.47 6.20 11.32
C ASN A 29 -1.18 5.37 11.23
N SER A 30 -0.45 5.29 12.34
CA SER A 30 0.80 4.52 12.40
C SER A 30 1.17 4.19 13.83
N HIS A 31 1.88 3.09 13.99
CA HIS A 31 2.17 2.45 15.26
C HIS A 31 3.69 2.28 15.42
N PRO A 32 4.24 2.55 16.61
CA PRO A 32 5.62 2.18 16.90
C PRO A 32 5.74 0.66 16.87
N LEU A 33 6.85 0.17 16.33
CA LEU A 33 7.15 -1.25 16.22
C LEU A 33 8.40 -1.58 17.02
N SER A 34 8.33 -2.59 17.88
CA SER A 34 9.51 -3.22 18.48
C SER A 34 9.88 -4.46 17.67
N GLY A 35 11.03 -4.46 17.00
CA GLY A 35 11.46 -5.57 16.15
C GLY A 35 11.04 -5.39 14.69
N ALA A 36 10.87 -6.50 13.97
CA ALA A 36 10.49 -6.51 12.56
C ALA A 36 8.96 -6.50 12.38
N PRO A 37 8.44 -5.88 11.31
CA PRO A 37 7.01 -5.90 11.04
C PRO A 37 6.57 -7.33 10.73
N PRO A 38 5.30 -7.69 10.96
CA PRO A 38 4.75 -8.99 10.58
C PRO A 38 4.52 -9.04 9.06
N GLU A 39 5.59 -8.88 8.28
CA GLU A 39 5.55 -8.61 6.83
C GLU A 39 4.68 -9.61 6.08
N GLN A 40 4.95 -10.91 6.24
CA GLN A 40 4.23 -11.96 5.54
C GLN A 40 2.73 -11.93 5.85
N ALA A 41 2.37 -11.95 7.14
CA ALA A 41 0.97 -11.96 7.55
C ALA A 41 0.23 -10.70 7.09
N TYR A 42 0.90 -9.54 7.06
CA TYR A 42 0.29 -8.29 6.64
C TYR A 42 0.14 -8.18 5.13
N VAL A 43 1.16 -8.59 4.36
CA VAL A 43 1.08 -8.60 2.90
C VAL A 43 -0.02 -9.53 2.44
N GLU A 44 -0.12 -10.75 2.99
CA GLU A 44 -1.22 -11.67 2.64
C GLU A 44 -2.60 -11.11 3.02
N ALA A 45 -2.72 -10.36 4.13
CA ALA A 45 -3.96 -9.68 4.48
C ALA A 45 -4.33 -8.57 3.48
N LEU A 46 -3.36 -7.77 3.04
CA LEU A 46 -3.56 -6.72 2.03
C LEU A 46 -3.97 -7.31 0.68
N LEU A 47 -3.39 -8.44 0.29
CA LEU A 47 -3.70 -9.11 -0.97
C LEU A 47 -5.09 -9.75 -0.93
N ALA A 48 -5.46 -10.37 0.20
CA ALA A 48 -6.83 -10.86 0.39
C ALA A 48 -7.88 -9.73 0.33
N ASP A 49 -7.57 -8.56 0.89
CA ASP A 49 -8.42 -7.37 0.79
C ASP A 49 -8.53 -6.87 -0.66
N LEU A 50 -7.40 -6.80 -1.37
CA LEU A 50 -7.36 -6.45 -2.79
C LEU A 50 -8.17 -7.43 -3.65
N GLU A 51 -8.13 -8.73 -3.39
CA GLU A 51 -8.92 -9.73 -4.11
C GLU A 51 -10.43 -9.49 -3.97
N LEU A 52 -10.88 -9.02 -2.81
CA LEU A 52 -12.29 -8.67 -2.57
C LEU A 52 -12.70 -7.38 -3.29
N GLU A 53 -11.79 -6.42 -3.40
CA GLU A 53 -12.06 -5.11 -4.01
C GLU A 53 -11.82 -5.07 -5.53
N ALA A 54 -10.92 -5.90 -6.07
CA ALA A 54 -10.53 -5.89 -7.48
C ALA A 54 -11.72 -6.00 -8.46
N PRO A 55 -12.78 -6.80 -8.22
CA PRO A 55 -13.96 -6.82 -9.07
C PRO A 55 -14.67 -5.46 -9.20
N LEU A 56 -14.59 -4.61 -8.17
CA LEU A 56 -15.20 -3.28 -8.15
C LEU A 56 -14.54 -2.31 -9.14
N LEU A 57 -13.31 -2.60 -9.58
CA LEU A 57 -12.60 -1.79 -10.57
C LEU A 57 -13.17 -1.95 -11.98
N GLY A 58 -14.00 -2.96 -12.23
CA GLY A 58 -14.63 -3.23 -13.52
C GLY A 58 -13.60 -3.56 -14.61
N GLY A 59 -12.52 -4.24 -14.25
CA GLY A 59 -11.44 -4.60 -15.17
C GLY A 59 -10.53 -3.44 -15.60
N ARG A 60 -10.68 -2.25 -15.02
CA ARG A 60 -9.78 -1.12 -15.27
C ARG A 60 -8.42 -1.37 -14.60
N PRO A 61 -7.30 -1.21 -15.31
CA PRO A 61 -5.98 -1.37 -14.72
C PRO A 61 -5.67 -0.24 -13.73
N ILE A 62 -4.93 -0.54 -12.67
CA ILE A 62 -4.34 0.46 -11.78
C ILE A 62 -3.28 1.26 -12.57
N ALA A 63 -3.34 2.59 -12.54
CA ALA A 63 -2.36 3.42 -13.24
C ALA A 63 -1.19 3.85 -12.36
N THR A 64 -1.41 3.94 -11.05
CA THR A 64 -0.43 4.44 -10.09
C THR A 64 -0.56 3.73 -8.76
N ILE A 65 0.56 3.38 -8.14
CA ILE A 65 0.60 2.81 -6.79
C ILE A 65 1.31 3.81 -5.87
N PHE A 66 0.69 4.12 -4.74
CA PHE A 66 1.25 4.94 -3.68
C PHE A 66 1.40 4.08 -2.43
N ILE A 67 2.63 3.92 -1.93
CA ILE A 67 2.89 3.18 -0.70
C ILE A 67 3.25 4.18 0.39
N GLY A 68 2.48 4.21 1.47
CA GLY A 68 2.63 5.20 2.54
C GLY A 68 2.13 4.72 3.89
N GLY A 69 1.94 5.64 4.83
CA GLY A 69 1.44 5.36 6.18
C GLY A 69 2.47 5.68 7.25
N GLY A 70 3.05 4.66 7.86
CA GLY A 70 4.21 4.79 8.73
C GLY A 70 5.49 5.00 7.93
N THR A 71 6.37 4.01 7.93
CA THR A 71 7.64 4.02 7.24
C THR A 71 7.71 2.79 6.33
N PRO A 72 7.22 2.87 5.08
CA PRO A 72 7.22 1.74 4.15
C PRO A 72 8.57 1.05 3.97
N SER A 73 9.66 1.81 4.07
CA SER A 73 11.04 1.30 4.00
C SER A 73 11.46 0.39 5.16
N LEU A 74 10.58 0.12 6.12
CA LEU A 74 10.79 -0.92 7.14
C LEU A 74 10.44 -2.32 6.65
N PHE A 75 9.69 -2.45 5.55
CA PHE A 75 9.42 -3.74 4.93
C PHE A 75 10.61 -4.14 4.06
N SER A 76 10.94 -5.43 4.08
CA SER A 76 11.96 -6.00 3.22
C SER A 76 11.64 -5.86 1.73
N GLU A 77 12.67 -5.90 0.89
CA GLU A 77 12.51 -5.96 -0.58
C GLU A 77 11.62 -7.13 -1.00
N GLY A 78 11.77 -8.30 -0.34
CA GLY A 78 10.95 -9.47 -0.63
C GLY A 78 9.47 -9.26 -0.33
N ALA A 79 9.14 -8.59 0.78
CA ALA A 79 7.75 -8.29 1.12
C ALA A 79 7.13 -7.24 0.18
N ILE A 80 7.88 -6.21 -0.19
CA ILE A 80 7.42 -5.22 -1.19
C ILE A 80 7.28 -5.89 -2.57
N GLY A 81 8.20 -6.79 -2.94
CA GLY A 81 8.11 -7.58 -4.17
C GLY A 81 6.82 -8.41 -4.21
N ARG A 82 6.57 -9.22 -3.18
CA ARG A 82 5.33 -10.01 -3.05
C ARG A 82 4.07 -9.16 -3.18
N LEU A 83 4.05 -7.98 -2.55
CA LEU A 83 2.93 -7.04 -2.61
C LEU A 83 2.70 -6.50 -4.04
N LEU A 84 3.77 -6.21 -4.79
CA LEU A 84 3.66 -5.68 -6.16
C LEU A 84 3.33 -6.75 -7.20
N GLU A 85 3.69 -8.01 -6.94
CA GLU A 85 3.36 -9.15 -7.80
C GLU A 85 1.86 -9.50 -7.75
N GLY A 86 1.18 -9.22 -6.63
CA GLY A 86 -0.22 -9.57 -6.41
C GLY A 86 -0.39 -11.00 -5.93
#